data_AF-U5CVF2-F1
#
_entry.id   AF-U5CVF2-F1
#
_cell.length_a   1.000
_cell.length_b   1.000
_cell.length_c   1.000
_cell.angle_alpha   90.00
_cell.angle_beta   90.00
_cell.angle_gamma   90.00
#
_symmetry.space_group_name_H-M   'P 1'
#
loop_
_entity.id
_entity.type
_entity.pdbx_description
1 polymer ?
#
loop_
_entity_poly.entity_id
_entity_poly.type
_entity_poly.pdbx_seq_one_letter_code
_entity_poly.pdbx_strand_id
1 'polypeptide(L)'
;MELLQQETASLFTKIEERRNYFNKVLKDLSTALRERQDSYNSQEHGKELKSVVEKNTEKRGRLEGNCDEIQLPKEKLEEAEANKKCQVLMTKIELAKAELQELTEQKSKLASQNSESKQTLEQLQRKLDAFPPELKAMDISALEEEHKALISDKAGEISYLQSLQERIEQLKGISQSVKCACGEEYKVEIVQK
;
A
#
# COMPACT_ATOMS: atom_id res chain seq x y z
N MET A 1 -6.76 -0.57 -29.42
CA MET A 1 -7.87 0.00 -28.63
C MET A 1 -8.70 -1.08 -27.93
N GLU A 2 -8.95 -2.23 -28.54
CA GLU A 2 -9.77 -3.32 -27.94
C GLU A 2 -9.18 -3.93 -26.65
N LEU A 3 -7.86 -4.15 -26.57
CA LEU A 3 -7.23 -4.73 -25.38
C LEU A 3 -7.40 -3.86 -24.12
N LEU A 4 -7.26 -2.54 -24.27
CA LEU A 4 -7.46 -1.59 -23.16
C LEU A 4 -8.91 -1.56 -22.68
N GLN A 5 -9.87 -1.65 -23.60
CA GLN A 5 -11.29 -1.73 -23.25
C GLN A 5 -11.63 -3.05 -22.53
N GLN A 6 -11.03 -4.16 -22.96
CA GLN A 6 -11.20 -5.47 -22.32
C GLN A 6 -10.60 -5.50 -20.91
N GLU A 7 -9.40 -4.94 -20.72
CA GLU A 7 -8.78 -4.83 -19.39
C GLU A 7 -9.59 -3.93 -18.45
N THR A 8 -10.11 -2.81 -18.96
CA THR A 8 -10.97 -1.90 -18.18
C THR A 8 -12.24 -2.60 -17.73
N ALA A 9 -12.92 -3.32 -18.62
CA ALA A 9 -14.12 -4.08 -18.28
C ALA A 9 -13.84 -5.20 -17.25
N SER A 10 -12.72 -5.91 -17.40
CA SER A 10 -12.25 -6.95 -16.47
C SER A 10 -11.91 -6.40 -15.08
N LEU A 11 -11.34 -5.20 -15.01
CA LEU A 11 -11.07 -4.53 -13.73
C LEU A 11 -12.36 -4.06 -13.05
N PHE A 12 -13.31 -3.53 -13.83
CA PHE A 12 -14.61 -3.11 -13.31
C PHE A 12 -15.37 -4.25 -12.64
N THR A 13 -15.45 -5.42 -13.30
CA THR A 13 -16.13 -6.60 -12.73
C THR A 13 -15.47 -7.06 -11.44
N LYS A 14 -14.14 -7.12 -11.38
CA LYS A 14 -13.40 -7.48 -10.16
C LYS A 14 -13.64 -6.51 -9.01
N ILE A 15 -13.72 -5.21 -9.30
CA ILE A 15 -14.02 -4.19 -8.27
C ILE A 15 -15.44 -4.36 -7.75
N GLU A 16 -16.40 -4.66 -8.62
CA GLU A 16 -17.80 -4.86 -8.27
C GLU A 16 -18.02 -6.14 -7.44
N GLU A 17 -17.38 -7.25 -7.81
CA GLU A 17 -17.36 -8.48 -7.02
C GLU A 17 -16.79 -8.25 -5.61
N ARG A 18 -15.69 -7.49 -5.51
CA ARG A 18 -15.06 -7.18 -4.23
C ARG A 18 -15.95 -6.28 -3.36
N ARG A 19 -16.64 -5.30 -3.95
CA ARG A 19 -17.66 -4.49 -3.24
C ARG A 19 -18.81 -5.36 -2.72
N ASN A 20 -19.30 -6.28 -3.54
CA ASN A 20 -20.38 -7.19 -3.15
C ASN A 20 -19.96 -8.12 -2.01
N TYR A 21 -18.72 -8.62 -2.03
CA TYR A 21 -18.16 -9.40 -0.94
C TYR A 21 -18.12 -8.61 0.37
N PHE A 22 -17.57 -7.39 0.36
CA PHE A 22 -17.49 -6.56 1.58
C PHE A 22 -18.88 -6.16 2.11
N ASN A 23 -19.82 -5.87 1.22
CA ASN A 23 -21.20 -5.59 1.60
C ASN A 23 -21.87 -6.80 2.26
N LYS A 24 -21.60 -8.02 1.78
CA LYS A 24 -22.08 -9.25 2.41
C LYS A 24 -21.47 -9.41 3.81
N VAL A 25 -20.16 -9.28 3.94
CA VAL A 25 -19.46 -9.38 5.24
C VAL A 25 -20.00 -8.35 6.24
N LEU A 26 -20.25 -7.12 5.80
CA LEU A 26 -20.85 -6.07 6.64
C LEU A 26 -22.26 -6.45 7.13
N LYS A 27 -23.10 -7.01 6.24
CA LYS A 27 -24.43 -7.48 6.61
C LYS A 27 -24.35 -8.62 7.62
N ASP A 28 -23.52 -9.63 7.36
CA ASP A 28 -23.36 -10.81 8.22
C ASP A 28 -22.83 -10.42 9.62
N LEU A 29 -21.89 -9.47 9.68
CA LEU A 29 -21.39 -8.94 10.96
C LEU A 29 -22.47 -8.17 11.72
N SER A 30 -23.26 -7.36 10.99
CA SER A 30 -24.35 -6.58 11.58
C SER A 30 -25.46 -7.46 12.14
N THR A 31 -25.79 -8.57 11.46
CA THR A 31 -26.77 -9.54 11.97
C THR A 31 -26.24 -10.28 13.19
N ALA A 32 -24.98 -10.74 13.17
CA ALA A 32 -24.36 -11.42 14.31
C ALA A 32 -24.29 -10.52 15.56
N LEU A 33 -24.02 -9.22 15.38
CA LEU A 33 -24.03 -8.26 16.48
C LEU A 33 -25.44 -8.05 17.05
N ARG A 34 -26.45 -7.97 16.18
CA ARG A 34 -27.85 -7.83 16.61
C ARG A 34 -28.32 -9.05 17.41
N GLU A 35 -28.03 -10.26 16.93
CA GLU A 35 -28.36 -11.51 17.64
C GLU A 35 -27.67 -11.59 19.01
N ARG A 36 -26.43 -11.11 19.11
CA ARG A 36 -25.72 -11.03 20.39
C ARG A 36 -26.35 -10.01 21.35
N GLN A 37 -26.85 -8.90 20.82
CA GLN A 37 -27.54 -7.88 21.61
C GLN A 37 -28.93 -8.38 22.07
N ASP A 38 -29.68 -9.05 21.20
CA ASP A 38 -30.99 -9.59 21.52
C ASP A 38 -30.92 -10.74 22.54
N SER A 39 -29.88 -11.59 22.45
CA SER A 39 -29.62 -12.62 23.47
C SER A 39 -29.24 -12.03 24.82
N TYR A 40 -28.47 -10.94 24.87
CA TYR A 40 -28.15 -10.22 26.10
C TYR A 40 -29.39 -9.58 26.73
N ASN A 41 -30.22 -8.90 25.93
CA ASN A 41 -31.46 -8.27 26.39
C ASN A 41 -32.49 -9.30 26.90
N SER A 42 -32.53 -10.48 26.28
CA SER A 42 -33.39 -11.59 26.74
C SER A 42 -32.93 -12.20 28.07
N GLN A 43 -31.65 -12.06 28.42
CA GLN A 43 -31.07 -12.55 29.67
C GLN A 43 -31.34 -11.60 30.86
N GLU A 44 -31.49 -10.30 30.61
CA GLU A 44 -31.79 -9.28 31.63
C GLU A 44 -33.25 -9.35 32.14
N HIS A 45 -34.20 -9.88 31.36
CA HIS A 45 -35.60 -10.06 31.80
C HIS A 45 -35.83 -11.32 32.67
N GLY A 46 -34.81 -12.14 32.91
CA GLY A 46 -34.91 -13.37 33.73
C GLY A 46 -34.42 -13.24 35.17
N LYS A 47 -33.90 -12.08 35.59
CA LYS A 47 -33.39 -11.87 36.97
C LYS A 47 -34.06 -10.69 37.63
N GLU A 48 -35.32 -10.91 38.00
CA GLU A 48 -35.95 -10.12 39.05
C GLU A 48 -35.18 -10.33 40.36
N LEU A 49 -34.71 -9.21 40.89
CA LEU A 49 -33.82 -9.05 42.02
C LEU A 49 -34.53 -9.49 43.33
N LYS A 50 -34.46 -10.77 43.71
CA LYS A 50 -34.76 -11.21 45.09
C LYS A 50 -33.48 -11.37 45.90
N SER A 51 -33.15 -10.29 46.59
CA SER A 51 -32.35 -10.26 47.81
C SER A 51 -32.75 -11.40 48.76
N VAL A 52 -31.82 -12.33 49.03
CA VAL A 52 -31.79 -13.09 50.27
C VAL A 52 -30.40 -12.92 50.85
N VAL A 53 -30.34 -11.95 51.76
CA VAL A 53 -29.26 -11.69 52.69
C VAL A 53 -28.94 -12.95 53.49
N GLU A 54 -27.64 -13.24 53.51
CA GLU A 54 -26.87 -13.95 54.53
C GLU A 54 -27.61 -14.39 55.80
N LYS A 55 -27.45 -15.69 56.13
CA LYS A 55 -27.26 -16.19 57.50
C LYS A 55 -26.86 -17.67 57.46
N ASN A 56 -25.56 -17.94 57.33
CA ASN A 56 -24.97 -19.22 57.70
C ASN A 56 -24.30 -19.06 59.07
N THR A 57 -24.99 -19.51 60.12
CA THR A 57 -24.37 -19.81 61.42
C THR A 57 -24.84 -21.18 61.88
N GLU A 58 -23.87 -22.10 61.91
CA GLU A 58 -23.70 -23.19 62.88
C GLU A 58 -24.86 -24.18 63.09
N LYS A 59 -24.59 -25.44 62.76
CA LYS A 59 -24.83 -26.56 63.70
C LYS A 59 -23.97 -27.77 63.39
N ARG A 60 -23.00 -27.95 64.28
CA ARG A 60 -22.17 -29.15 64.52
C ARG A 60 -23.06 -30.30 64.98
N GLY A 61 -22.97 -31.45 64.31
CA GLY A 61 -23.60 -32.71 64.71
C GLY A 61 -22.74 -33.89 64.24
N ARG A 62 -22.00 -34.45 65.18
CA ARG A 62 -21.08 -35.59 65.08
C ARG A 62 -21.87 -36.89 64.93
N LEU A 63 -21.48 -37.81 64.04
CA LEU A 63 -21.67 -39.26 64.19
C LEU A 63 -20.58 -39.99 63.39
N GLU A 64 -19.87 -40.87 64.10
CA GLU A 64 -18.75 -41.71 63.65
C GLU A 64 -19.20 -42.84 62.71
N GLY A 65 -18.28 -43.26 61.83
CA GLY A 65 -18.39 -44.47 61.02
C GLY A 65 -17.15 -44.65 60.15
N ASN A 66 -16.12 -45.30 60.69
CA ASN A 66 -14.92 -45.72 59.98
C ASN A 66 -15.21 -46.81 58.94
N CYS A 67 -14.46 -46.80 57.83
CA CYS A 67 -13.90 -48.00 57.21
C CYS A 67 -12.74 -47.60 56.26
N ASP A 68 -11.52 -48.00 56.63
CA ASP A 68 -10.35 -48.05 55.75
C ASP A 68 -10.56 -49.11 54.66
N GLU A 69 -10.13 -48.86 53.41
CA GLU A 69 -9.17 -49.67 52.61
C GLU A 69 -9.08 -49.20 51.13
N ILE A 70 -7.93 -48.59 50.82
CA ILE A 70 -7.14 -48.52 49.57
C ILE A 70 -7.81 -48.94 48.23
N GLN A 71 -7.86 -48.01 47.27
CA GLN A 71 -7.41 -48.21 45.86
C GLN A 71 -7.42 -46.88 45.05
N LEU A 72 -6.23 -46.31 44.84
CA LEU A 72 -5.98 -45.45 43.66
C LEU A 72 -5.92 -46.37 42.44
N PRO A 73 -6.54 -46.02 41.29
CA PRO A 73 -5.88 -45.07 40.39
C PRO A 73 -6.87 -44.24 39.57
N LYS A 74 -7.32 -43.09 40.09
CA LYS A 74 -8.06 -42.10 39.28
C LYS A 74 -7.31 -40.79 39.04
N GLU A 75 -6.33 -40.45 39.89
CA GLU A 75 -5.60 -39.18 39.77
C GLU A 75 -4.68 -39.09 38.54
N LYS A 76 -4.11 -40.20 38.05
CA LYS A 76 -3.19 -40.17 36.89
C LYS A 76 -3.87 -39.89 35.55
N LEU A 77 -5.18 -40.09 35.43
CA LEU A 77 -5.91 -39.87 34.18
C LEU A 77 -6.34 -38.40 34.01
N GLU A 78 -6.79 -37.77 35.10
CA GLU A 78 -7.17 -36.34 35.10
C GLU A 78 -5.94 -35.43 34.95
N GLU A 79 -4.82 -35.77 35.58
CA GLU A 79 -3.57 -35.00 35.48
C GLU A 79 -2.99 -35.03 34.06
N ALA A 80 -3.09 -36.17 33.38
CA ALA A 80 -2.67 -36.31 31.97
C ALA A 80 -3.56 -35.52 31.00
N GLU A 81 -4.86 -35.44 31.28
CA GLU A 81 -5.80 -34.66 30.45
C GLU A 81 -5.66 -33.15 30.68
N ALA A 82 -5.44 -32.73 31.93
CA ALA A 82 -5.11 -31.35 32.28
C ALA A 82 -3.78 -30.91 31.63
N ASN A 83 -2.77 -31.77 31.65
CA ASN A 83 -1.47 -31.49 31.02
C ASN A 83 -1.57 -31.35 29.49
N LYS A 84 -2.39 -32.18 28.83
CA LYS A 84 -2.69 -32.04 27.38
C LYS A 84 -3.39 -30.72 27.07
N LYS A 85 -4.39 -30.32 27.87
CA LYS A 85 -5.08 -29.03 27.73
C LYS A 85 -4.10 -27.86 27.92
N CYS A 86 -3.19 -27.97 28.90
CA CYS A 86 -2.14 -26.98 29.14
C CYS A 86 -1.18 -26.85 27.94
N GLN A 87 -0.74 -27.96 27.35
CA GLN A 87 0.09 -27.95 26.13
C GLN A 87 -0.62 -27.29 24.94
N VAL A 88 -1.91 -27.59 24.72
CA VAL A 88 -2.70 -26.96 23.64
C VAL A 88 -2.86 -25.45 23.85
N LEU A 89 -2.98 -25.00 25.09
CA LEU A 89 -3.04 -23.56 25.38
C LEU A 89 -1.68 -22.89 25.16
N MET A 90 -0.59 -23.53 25.56
CA MET A 90 0.77 -23.02 25.31
C MET A 90 1.04 -22.83 23.81
N THR A 91 0.70 -23.81 22.97
CA THR A 91 0.90 -23.69 21.51
C THR A 91 0.04 -22.58 20.90
N LYS A 92 -1.19 -22.38 21.38
CA LYS A 92 -2.05 -21.26 20.95
C LYS A 92 -1.47 -19.90 21.37
N ILE A 93 -0.90 -19.81 22.56
CA ILE A 93 -0.24 -18.59 23.04
C ILE A 93 0.99 -18.27 22.18
N GLU A 94 1.80 -19.27 21.87
CA GLU A 94 2.98 -19.11 21.00
C GLU A 94 2.58 -18.68 19.59
N LEU A 95 1.54 -19.28 19.01
CA LEU A 95 0.99 -18.88 17.72
C LEU A 95 0.49 -17.43 17.75
N ALA A 96 -0.32 -17.06 18.74
CA ALA A 96 -0.84 -15.70 18.87
C ALA A 96 0.29 -14.67 19.08
N LYS A 97 1.36 -15.06 19.78
CA LYS A 97 2.56 -14.21 19.96
C LYS A 97 3.29 -14.00 18.64
N ALA A 98 3.42 -15.04 17.81
CA ALA A 98 4.02 -14.92 16.48
C ALA A 98 3.18 -14.03 15.56
N GLU A 99 1.86 -14.19 15.54
CA GLU A 99 0.94 -13.33 14.78
C GLU A 99 1.01 -11.86 15.22
N LEU A 100 1.09 -11.60 16.53
CA LEU A 100 1.24 -10.25 17.06
C LEU A 100 2.59 -9.63 16.67
N GLN A 101 3.66 -10.40 16.66
CA GLN A 101 4.96 -9.94 16.20
C GLN A 101 4.92 -9.58 14.71
N GLU A 102 4.35 -10.44 13.87
CA GLU A 102 4.20 -10.19 12.44
C GLU A 102 3.38 -8.92 12.17
N LEU A 103 2.25 -8.75 12.86
CA LEU A 103 1.43 -7.53 12.76
C LEU A 103 2.19 -6.28 13.18
N THR A 104 3.05 -6.39 14.19
CA THR A 104 3.87 -5.26 14.66
C THR A 104 4.93 -4.88 13.61
N GLU A 105 5.56 -5.85 12.96
CA GLU A 105 6.50 -5.64 11.87
C GLU A 105 5.81 -5.06 10.61
N GLN A 106 4.63 -5.57 10.26
CA GLN A 106 3.84 -5.01 9.16
C GLN A 106 3.43 -3.56 9.45
N LYS A 107 3.04 -3.26 10.69
CA LYS A 107 2.69 -1.90 11.11
C LYS A 107 3.87 -0.94 11.01
N SER A 108 5.07 -1.35 11.43
CA SER A 108 6.26 -0.49 11.33
C SER A 108 6.65 -0.24 9.86
N LYS A 109 6.54 -1.25 9.00
CA LYS A 109 6.75 -1.12 7.55
C LYS A 109 5.74 -0.18 6.90
N LEU A 110 4.45 -0.29 7.23
CA LEU A 110 3.44 0.63 6.72
C LEU A 110 3.68 2.05 7.20
N ALA A 111 4.11 2.23 8.46
CA ALA A 111 4.44 3.55 8.99
C ALA A 111 5.61 4.20 8.23
N SER A 112 6.66 3.44 7.90
CA SER A 112 7.77 3.96 7.11
C SER A 112 7.34 4.32 5.69
N GLN A 113 6.62 3.44 5.00
CA GLN A 113 6.10 3.70 3.65
C GLN A 113 5.16 4.93 3.59
N ASN A 114 4.34 5.12 4.62
CA ASN A 114 3.45 6.27 4.71
C ASN A 114 4.26 7.58 4.90
N SER A 115 5.32 7.53 5.70
CA SER A 115 6.22 8.68 5.88
C SER A 115 6.95 9.06 4.59
N GLU A 116 7.43 8.08 3.83
CA GLU A 116 8.06 8.28 2.52
C GLU A 116 7.08 8.85 1.48
N SER A 117 5.86 8.31 1.46
CA SER A 117 4.79 8.79 0.58
C SER A 117 4.44 10.25 0.89
N LYS A 118 4.31 10.60 2.17
CA LYS A 118 4.08 11.98 2.61
C LYS A 118 5.20 12.91 2.16
N GLN A 119 6.46 12.53 2.35
CA GLN A 119 7.60 13.33 1.93
C GLN A 119 7.61 13.53 0.40
N THR A 120 7.28 12.50 -0.36
CA THR A 120 7.19 12.57 -1.83
C THR A 120 6.08 13.52 -2.27
N LEU A 121 4.90 13.46 -1.63
CA LEU A 121 3.79 14.38 -1.90
C LEU A 121 4.17 15.83 -1.60
N GLU A 122 4.84 16.10 -0.47
CA GLU A 122 5.31 17.45 -0.13
C GLU A 122 6.35 17.97 -1.13
N GLN A 123 7.20 17.10 -1.68
CA GLN A 123 8.13 17.47 -2.76
C GLN A 123 7.39 17.78 -4.06
N LEU A 124 6.41 16.95 -4.45
CA LEU A 124 5.61 17.19 -5.65
C LEU A 124 4.77 18.45 -5.53
N GLN A 125 4.19 18.72 -4.36
CA GLN A 125 3.45 19.95 -4.09
C GLN A 125 4.34 21.17 -4.27
N ARG A 126 5.55 21.18 -3.70
CA ARG A 126 6.50 22.28 -3.90
C ARG A 126 6.88 22.49 -5.37
N LYS A 127 7.05 21.41 -6.13
CA LYS A 127 7.30 21.49 -7.58
C LYS A 127 6.09 22.04 -8.32
N LEU A 128 4.89 21.59 -7.97
CA LEU A 128 3.65 22.11 -8.52
C LEU A 128 3.58 23.61 -8.27
N ASP A 129 3.79 24.04 -7.02
CA ASP A 129 3.73 25.43 -6.60
C ASP A 129 4.75 26.32 -7.34
N ALA A 130 5.89 25.78 -7.74
CA ALA A 130 6.90 26.50 -8.53
C ALA A 130 6.47 26.82 -9.97
N PHE A 131 5.47 26.14 -10.52
CA PHE A 131 4.97 26.45 -11.86
C PHE A 131 4.14 27.74 -11.90
N PRO A 132 4.23 28.52 -12.99
CA PRO A 132 3.34 29.66 -13.23
C PRO A 132 1.85 29.25 -13.18
N PRO A 133 0.95 30.16 -12.74
CA PRO A 133 -0.49 29.90 -12.70
C PRO A 133 -1.07 29.47 -14.05
N GLU A 134 -0.55 30.00 -15.14
CA GLU A 134 -1.01 29.73 -16.50
C GLU A 134 -0.77 28.27 -16.88
N LEU A 135 0.39 27.70 -16.52
CA LEU A 135 0.69 26.29 -16.75
C LEU A 135 -0.14 25.37 -15.86
N LYS A 136 -0.44 25.78 -14.63
CA LYS A 136 -1.29 25.01 -13.70
C LYS A 136 -2.76 24.97 -14.14
N ALA A 137 -3.22 26.02 -14.81
CA ALA A 137 -4.60 26.16 -15.29
C ALA A 137 -4.84 25.46 -16.64
N MET A 138 -3.76 25.09 -17.34
CA MET A 138 -3.82 24.44 -18.64
C MET A 138 -4.30 22.99 -18.51
N ASP A 139 -5.10 22.53 -19.49
CA ASP A 139 -5.51 21.13 -19.56
C ASP A 139 -4.32 20.23 -19.89
N ILE A 140 -4.34 18.99 -19.38
CA ILE A 140 -3.29 18.00 -19.62
C ILE A 140 -3.10 17.75 -21.12
N SER A 141 -4.18 17.66 -21.89
CA SER A 141 -4.12 17.46 -23.35
C SER A 141 -3.40 18.60 -24.06
N ALA A 142 -3.69 19.85 -23.68
CA ALA A 142 -3.00 21.01 -24.21
C ALA A 142 -1.50 21.02 -23.84
N LEU A 143 -1.16 20.65 -22.60
CA LEU A 143 0.25 20.50 -22.18
C LEU A 143 0.98 19.42 -22.97
N GLU A 144 0.32 18.29 -23.25
CA GLU A 144 0.89 17.21 -24.05
C GLU A 144 1.12 17.62 -25.52
N GLU A 145 0.19 18.37 -26.11
CA GLU A 145 0.32 18.91 -27.46
C GLU A 145 1.46 19.93 -27.55
N GLU A 146 1.55 20.88 -26.63
CA GLU A 146 2.64 21.88 -26.57
C GLU A 146 4.00 21.19 -26.37
N HIS A 147 4.07 20.19 -25.48
CA HIS A 147 5.29 19.42 -25.28
C HIS A 147 5.73 18.70 -26.57
N LYS A 148 4.77 18.13 -27.32
CA LYS A 148 5.05 17.47 -28.60
C LYS A 148 5.51 18.48 -29.66
N ALA A 149 4.89 19.66 -29.72
CA ALA A 149 5.32 20.74 -30.60
C ALA A 149 6.76 21.17 -30.29
N LEU A 150 7.09 21.40 -29.02
CA LEU A 150 8.45 21.74 -28.59
C LEU A 150 9.50 20.67 -28.92
N ILE A 151 9.14 19.37 -28.81
CA ILE A 151 10.04 18.30 -29.23
C ILE A 151 10.29 18.35 -30.74
N SER A 152 9.25 18.62 -31.53
CA SER A 152 9.38 18.75 -32.99
C SER A 152 10.25 19.95 -33.37
N ASP A 153 10.02 21.10 -32.74
CA ASP A 153 10.80 22.31 -32.98
C ASP A 153 12.26 22.09 -32.62
N LYS A 154 12.54 21.49 -31.45
CA LYS A 154 13.89 21.11 -31.05
C LYS A 154 14.57 20.19 -32.07
N ALA A 155 13.85 19.21 -32.62
CA ALA A 155 14.40 18.34 -33.65
C ALA A 155 14.73 19.14 -34.93
N GLY A 156 13.84 20.04 -35.34
CA GLY A 156 14.07 20.95 -36.46
C GLY A 156 15.29 21.86 -36.27
N GLU A 157 15.44 22.45 -35.09
CA GLU A 157 16.61 23.27 -34.72
C GLU A 157 17.91 22.46 -34.79
N ILE A 158 17.91 21.23 -34.28
CA ILE A 158 19.08 20.34 -34.35
C ILE A 158 19.45 20.06 -35.82
N SER A 159 18.47 19.73 -36.67
CA SER A 159 18.72 19.49 -38.09
C SER A 159 19.24 20.74 -38.80
N TYR A 160 18.70 21.91 -38.47
CA TYR A 160 19.19 23.17 -39.03
C TYR A 160 20.64 23.46 -38.61
N LEU A 161 20.97 23.29 -37.33
CA LEU A 161 22.34 23.46 -36.82
C LEU A 161 23.32 22.49 -37.50
N GLN A 162 22.93 21.23 -37.70
CA GLN A 162 23.73 20.26 -38.46
C GLN A 162 23.97 20.72 -39.90
N SER A 163 22.92 21.21 -40.58
CA SER A 163 23.06 21.73 -41.95
C SER A 163 24.00 22.94 -42.05
N LEU A 164 24.00 23.82 -41.04
CA LEU A 164 24.94 24.94 -40.98
C LEU A 164 26.37 24.46 -40.77
N GLN A 165 26.57 23.47 -39.91
CA GLN A 165 27.88 22.89 -39.67
C GLN A 165 28.44 22.21 -40.92
N GLU A 166 27.62 21.48 -41.67
CA GLU A 166 27.99 20.91 -42.96
C GLU A 166 28.40 21.99 -43.97
N ARG A 167 27.65 23.10 -44.06
CA ARG A 167 27.99 24.23 -44.93
C ARG A 167 29.30 24.89 -44.53
N ILE A 168 29.54 25.08 -43.23
CA ILE A 168 30.80 25.61 -42.73
C ILE A 168 31.96 24.71 -43.16
N GLU A 169 31.79 23.39 -43.04
CA GLU A 169 32.83 22.43 -43.43
C GLU A 169 33.10 22.44 -44.94
N GLN A 170 32.04 22.55 -45.76
CA GLN A 170 32.18 22.74 -47.20
C GLN A 170 32.98 24.00 -47.53
N LEU A 171 32.69 25.13 -46.86
CA LEU A 171 33.39 26.39 -47.08
C LEU A 171 34.88 26.33 -46.70
N LYS A 172 35.24 25.60 -45.63
CA LYS A 172 36.65 25.37 -45.28
C LYS A 172 37.41 24.58 -46.36
N GLY A 173 36.72 23.70 -47.09
CA GLY A 173 37.30 22.93 -48.19
C GLY A 173 37.52 23.74 -49.48
N ILE A 174 36.99 24.96 -49.58
CA ILE A 174 37.14 25.79 -50.78
C ILE A 174 38.49 26.52 -50.73
N SER A 175 39.40 26.11 -51.61
CA SER A 175 40.64 26.82 -51.90
C SER A 175 40.64 27.17 -53.39
N GLN A 176 40.70 28.46 -53.72
CA GLN A 176 40.72 28.92 -55.11
C GLN A 176 42.04 29.61 -55.43
N SER A 177 42.68 29.19 -56.53
CA SER A 177 43.83 29.90 -57.09
C SER A 177 43.34 31.02 -57.99
N VAL A 178 43.82 32.23 -57.74
CA VAL A 178 43.49 33.44 -58.51
C VAL A 178 44.75 33.93 -59.20
N LYS A 179 44.69 34.07 -60.53
CA LYS A 179 45.76 34.68 -61.33
C LYS A 179 45.65 36.19 -61.33
N CYS A 180 46.70 36.86 -60.88
CA CYS A 180 46.89 38.29 -61.06
C CYS A 180 47.14 38.61 -62.54
N ALA A 181 46.73 39.80 -62.98
CA ALA A 181 47.10 40.34 -64.30
C ALA A 181 48.63 40.45 -64.51
N CYS A 182 49.39 40.45 -63.40
CA CYS A 182 50.85 40.41 -63.35
C CYS A 182 51.45 39.00 -63.57
N GLY A 183 50.64 37.95 -63.66
CA GLY A 183 51.07 36.57 -63.90
C GLY A 183 51.29 35.73 -62.63
N GLU A 184 51.27 36.34 -61.44
CA GLU A 184 51.37 35.63 -60.16
C GLU A 184 50.06 34.90 -59.80
N GLU A 185 50.17 33.71 -59.21
CA GLU A 185 49.04 32.93 -58.68
C GLU A 185 48.97 33.05 -57.17
N TYR A 186 47.79 33.36 -56.64
CA TYR A 186 47.51 33.46 -55.22
C TYR A 186 46.49 32.40 -54.81
N LYS A 187 46.78 31.65 -53.74
CA LYS A 187 45.82 30.71 -53.15
C LYS A 187 45.00 31.44 -52.08
N VAL A 188 43.69 31.55 -52.29
CA VAL A 188 42.77 32.15 -51.33
C VAL A 188 42.12 31.05 -50.52
N GLU A 189 42.25 31.15 -49.20
CA GLU A 189 41.66 30.23 -48.22
C GLU A 189 40.81 31.05 -47.22
N ILE A 190 39.68 30.50 -46.79
CA ILE A 190 38.86 31.13 -45.76
C ILE A 190 39.45 30.74 -44.39
N VAL A 191 40.15 31.68 -43.76
CA VAL A 191 40.76 31.50 -42.42
C VAL A 191 39.86 32.13 -41.36
N GLN A 192 39.43 31.36 -40.36
CA GLN A 192 38.72 31.90 -39.20
C GLN A 192 39.70 32.68 -38.30
N LYS A 193 39.35 33.92 -37.96
CA LYS A 193 40.07 34.77 -36.99
C LYS A 193 39.72 34.41 -35.56
#